data_AF-A0AA91BYI6-F1
#
_entry.id   AF-A0AA91BYI6-F1
#
_cell.length_a   1.000
_cell.length_b   1.000
_cell.length_c   1.000
_cell.angle_alpha   90.00
_cell.angle_beta   90.00
_cell.angle_gamma   90.00
#
_symmetry.space_group_name_H-M   'P 1'
#
loop_
_entity.id
_entity.type
_entity.pdbx_description
1 polymer ?
#
loop_
_entity_poly.entity_id
_entity_poly.type
_entity_poly.pdbx_seq_one_letter_code
_entity_poly.pdbx_strand_id
1 'polypeptide(L)'
;MSRLSKNLVTIYRTERLIARRRLGVVQQQTVLMGIAGIAALSAVVLLNVSLFLAFQSSMSPASAAALLAFGNIVFAGLMVLIAKRRNIDDEVAPAVEVRDMAIADIEDELEEMTAEAKEVVQAVKSIGSNPLGSAATLLVPLINLLIKSRSDK
;
A
#
# COMPACT_ATOMS: atom_id res chain seq x y z
N MET A 1 -27.14 -14.15 -21.78
CA MET A 1 -26.17 -13.59 -20.82
C MET A 1 -26.86 -13.42 -19.48
N SER A 2 -26.31 -13.99 -18.40
CA SER A 2 -26.92 -13.88 -17.07
C SER A 2 -26.88 -12.43 -16.59
N ARG A 3 -27.83 -12.02 -15.73
CA ARG A 3 -27.84 -10.67 -15.14
C ARG A 3 -26.51 -10.36 -14.42
N LEU A 4 -25.89 -11.40 -13.86
CA LEU A 4 -24.60 -11.35 -13.18
C LEU A 4 -23.45 -10.96 -14.13
N SER A 5 -23.38 -11.55 -15.32
CA SER A 5 -22.32 -11.23 -16.29
C SER A 5 -22.43 -9.80 -16.81
N LYS A 6 -23.66 -9.30 -17.01
CA LYS A 6 -23.90 -7.91 -17.43
C LYS A 6 -23.46 -6.92 -16.36
N ASN A 7 -23.81 -7.17 -15.10
CA ASN A 7 -23.44 -6.31 -13.97
C ASN A 7 -21.91 -6.29 -13.75
N LEU A 8 -21.23 -7.43 -13.82
CA LEU A 8 -19.77 -7.51 -13.71
C LEU A 8 -19.05 -6.72 -14.79
N VAL A 9 -19.50 -6.82 -16.05
CA VAL A 9 -18.94 -6.05 -17.16
C VAL A 9 -19.16 -4.55 -16.94
N THR A 10 -20.33 -4.16 -16.44
CA THR A 10 -20.61 -2.76 -16.09
C THR A 10 -19.70 -2.27 -14.96
N ILE A 11 -19.53 -3.03 -13.87
CA ILE A 11 -18.64 -2.67 -12.77
C ILE A 11 -17.21 -2.52 -13.28
N TYR A 12 -16.68 -3.52 -13.99
CA TYR A 12 -15.32 -3.47 -14.53
C TYR A 12 -15.09 -2.27 -15.45
N ARG A 13 -16.05 -1.96 -16.33
CA ARG A 13 -15.93 -0.83 -17.25
C ARG A 13 -15.96 0.51 -16.52
N THR A 14 -16.78 0.62 -15.48
CA THR A 14 -16.90 1.83 -14.65
C THR A 14 -15.65 2.04 -13.81
N GLU A 15 -15.16 1.00 -13.12
CA GLU A 15 -13.92 1.02 -12.34
C GLU A 15 -12.71 1.41 -13.20
N ARG A 16 -12.58 0.80 -14.38
CA ARG A 16 -11.52 1.15 -15.33
C ARG A 16 -11.58 2.62 -15.77
N LEU A 17 -12.79 3.18 -15.93
CA LEU A 17 -12.98 4.57 -16.33
C LEU A 17 -12.65 5.54 -15.19
N ILE A 18 -13.07 5.21 -13.96
CA ILE A 18 -12.73 5.96 -12.74
C ILE A 18 -11.21 5.98 -12.52
N ALA A 19 -10.55 4.81 -12.57
CA ALA A 19 -9.11 4.70 -12.41
C ALA A 19 -8.34 5.53 -13.44
N ARG A 20 -8.72 5.44 -14.73
CA ARG A 20 -8.11 6.25 -15.80
C ARG A 20 -8.31 7.74 -15.60
N ARG A 21 -9.52 8.17 -15.18
CA ARG A 21 -9.79 9.59 -14.95
C ARG A 21 -9.00 10.11 -13.75
N ARG A 22 -8.93 9.35 -12.67
CA ARG A 22 -8.15 9.69 -11.46
C ARG A 22 -6.67 9.85 -11.80
N LEU A 23 -6.09 8.92 -12.56
CA LEU A 23 -4.70 9.02 -13.01
C LEU A 23 -4.46 10.24 -13.91
N GLY A 24 -5.37 10.53 -14.84
CA GLY A 24 -5.25 11.72 -15.70
C GLY A 24 -5.32 13.03 -14.93
N VAL A 25 -6.21 13.13 -13.93
CA VAL A 25 -6.31 14.32 -13.07
C VAL A 25 -5.04 14.48 -12.23
N VAL A 26 -4.56 13.40 -11.59
CA VAL A 26 -3.32 13.45 -10.81
C VAL A 26 -2.13 13.83 -11.69
N GLN A 27 -2.00 13.26 -12.88
CA GLN A 27 -0.93 13.60 -13.82
C GLN A 27 -0.96 15.09 -14.19
N GLN A 28 -2.13 15.60 -14.60
CA GLN A 28 -2.28 17.01 -14.98
C GLN A 28 -2.01 17.95 -13.81
N GLN A 29 -2.51 17.59 -12.62
CA GLN A 29 -2.26 18.34 -11.39
C GLN A 29 -0.77 18.38 -11.03
N THR A 30 -0.06 17.25 -11.16
CA THR A 30 1.38 17.18 -10.91
C THR A 30 2.16 18.06 -11.88
N VAL A 31 1.80 18.07 -13.17
CA VAL A 31 2.44 18.95 -14.17
C VAL A 31 2.22 20.42 -13.81
N LEU A 32 0.97 20.81 -13.53
CA LEU A 32 0.64 22.18 -13.13
C LEU A 32 1.34 22.60 -11.83
N MET A 33 1.38 21.71 -10.83
CA MET A 33 2.13 21.94 -9.59
C MET A 33 3.63 22.08 -9.85
N GLY A 34 4.20 21.28 -10.77
CA GLY A 34 5.59 21.41 -11.18
C GLY A 34 5.89 22.78 -11.80
N ILE A 35 5.06 23.21 -12.75
CA ILE A 35 5.17 24.54 -13.38
C ILE A 35 5.02 25.65 -12.33
N ALA A 36 4.02 25.57 -11.46
CA ALA A 36 3.79 26.52 -10.38
C ALA A 36 4.99 26.56 -9.40
N GLY A 37 5.59 25.41 -9.12
CA GLY A 37 6.81 25.30 -8.29
C GLY A 37 7.99 26.03 -8.92
N ILE A 38 8.24 25.84 -10.22
CA ILE A 38 9.31 26.56 -10.95
C ILE A 38 9.06 28.07 -10.92
N ALA A 39 7.83 28.51 -11.19
CA ALA A 39 7.45 29.91 -11.16
C ALA A 39 7.64 30.52 -9.76
N ALA A 40 7.22 29.80 -8.70
CA ALA A 40 7.39 30.22 -7.32
C ALA A 40 8.87 30.34 -6.93
N LEU A 41 9.72 29.36 -7.30
CA LEU A 41 11.16 29.42 -7.05
C LEU A 41 11.80 30.63 -7.74
N SER A 42 11.44 30.86 -9.01
CA SER A 42 11.92 32.01 -9.78
C SER A 42 11.50 33.33 -9.14
N ALA A 43 10.25 33.41 -8.68
CA ALA A 43 9.73 34.57 -7.96
C ALA A 43 10.49 34.83 -6.65
N VAL A 44 10.81 33.78 -5.88
CA VAL A 44 11.58 33.92 -4.63
C VAL A 44 12.99 34.45 -4.90
N VAL A 45 13.66 33.99 -5.95
CA VAL A 45 14.98 34.50 -6.36
C VAL A 45 14.90 35.97 -6.73
N LEU A 46 13.96 36.34 -7.61
CA LEU A 46 13.78 37.73 -8.04
C LEU A 46 13.36 38.65 -6.89
N LEU A 47 12.54 38.15 -5.96
CA LEU A 47 12.14 38.89 -4.76
C LEU A 47 13.36 39.18 -3.88
N ASN A 48 14.27 38.21 -3.71
CA ASN A 48 15.51 38.43 -2.98
C ASN A 48 16.39 39.51 -3.63
N VAL A 49 16.56 39.45 -4.95
CA VAL A 49 17.32 40.46 -5.70
C VAL A 49 16.66 41.84 -5.55
N SER A 50 15.34 41.92 -5.73
CA SER A 50 14.58 43.15 -5.62
C SER A 50 14.66 43.76 -4.22
N LEU A 51 14.49 42.95 -3.17
CA LEU A 51 14.60 43.40 -1.78
C LEU A 51 16.02 43.85 -1.44
N PHE A 52 17.05 43.15 -1.90
CA PHE A 52 18.43 43.56 -1.69
C PHE A 52 18.71 44.93 -2.30
N LEU A 53 18.30 45.15 -3.56
CA LEU A 53 18.44 46.44 -4.23
C LEU A 53 17.64 47.55 -3.52
N ALA A 54 16.42 47.24 -3.07
CA ALA A 54 15.59 48.17 -2.32
C ALA A 54 16.26 48.56 -0.99
N PHE A 55 16.83 47.61 -0.26
CA PHE A 55 17.55 47.89 0.99
C PHE A 55 18.80 48.75 0.74
N GLN A 56 19.57 48.47 -0.31
CA GLN A 56 20.74 49.29 -0.66
C GLN A 56 20.42 50.78 -0.88
N SER A 57 19.18 51.14 -1.20
CA SER A 57 18.79 52.55 -1.32
C SER A 57 18.88 53.34 0.00
N SER A 58 18.89 52.64 1.14
CA SER A 58 18.86 53.24 2.48
C SER A 58 19.96 52.75 3.44
N MET A 59 20.66 51.66 3.10
CA MET A 59 21.67 51.06 3.97
C MET A 59 22.86 50.50 3.18
N SER A 60 23.97 50.19 3.88
CA SER A 60 25.17 49.65 3.25
C SER A 60 24.93 48.24 2.69
N PRO A 61 25.67 47.80 1.66
CA PRO A 61 25.50 46.46 1.08
C PRO A 61 25.61 45.32 2.10
N ALA A 62 26.52 45.44 3.08
CA ALA A 62 26.69 44.45 4.13
C ALA A 62 25.46 44.37 5.05
N SER A 63 24.92 45.51 5.48
CA SER A 63 23.71 45.56 6.33
C SER A 63 22.45 45.07 5.59
N ALA A 64 22.31 45.42 4.30
CA ALA A 64 21.24 44.93 3.44
C ALA A 64 21.27 43.41 3.30
N ALA A 65 22.46 42.84 3.06
CA ALA A 65 22.64 41.40 2.95
C ALA A 65 22.34 40.69 4.28
N ALA A 66 22.78 41.25 5.40
CA ALA A 66 22.52 40.69 6.72
C ALA A 66 21.03 40.66 7.06
N LEU A 67 20.30 41.76 6.78
CA LEU A 67 18.87 41.83 7.02
C LEU A 67 18.09 40.87 6.12
N LEU A 68 18.46 40.78 4.83
CA LEU A 68 17.84 39.83 3.90
C LEU A 68 18.10 38.37 4.31
N ALA A 69 19.32 38.04 4.73
CA ALA A 69 19.67 36.72 5.24
C ALA A 69 18.84 36.35 6.47
N PHE A 70 18.67 37.29 7.41
CA PHE A 70 17.80 37.10 8.57
C PHE A 70 16.34 36.83 8.15
N GLY A 71 15.80 37.61 7.21
CA GLY A 71 14.47 37.39 6.65
C GLY A 71 14.30 36.00 6.02
N ASN A 72 15.30 35.51 5.28
CA ASN A 72 15.28 34.17 4.69
C ASN A 72 15.33 33.06 5.75
N ILE A 73 16.07 33.25 6.86
CA ILE A 73 16.08 32.31 7.98
C ILE A 73 14.68 32.23 8.62
N VAL A 74 14.03 33.38 8.85
CA VAL A 74 12.67 33.42 9.38
C VAL A 74 11.69 32.73 8.43
N PHE A 75 11.77 33.03 7.13
CA PHE A 75 10.94 32.39 6.11
C PHE A 75 11.13 30.87 6.06
N ALA A 76 12.38 30.40 6.10
CA ALA A 76 12.69 28.97 6.17
C ALA A 76 12.12 28.32 7.43
N GLY A 77 12.24 28.98 8.58
CA GLY A 77 11.64 28.54 9.84
C GLY A 77 10.12 28.38 9.73
N LEU A 78 9.42 29.35 9.14
CA LEU A 78 7.98 29.25 8.88
C LEU A 78 7.63 28.07 7.96
N MET A 79 8.41 27.84 6.91
CA MET A 79 8.20 26.69 6.02
C MET A 79 8.37 25.35 6.75
N VAL A 80 9.37 25.22 7.63
CA VAL A 80 9.55 24.03 8.46
C VAL A 80 8.34 23.82 9.38
N LEU A 81 7.82 24.88 10.00
CA LEU A 81 6.63 24.79 10.86
C LEU A 81 5.39 24.35 10.09
N ILE A 82 5.20 24.85 8.86
CA ILE A 82 4.10 24.44 8.00
C ILE A 82 4.28 22.98 7.55
N ALA A 83 5.49 22.58 7.17
CA ALA A 83 5.79 21.22 6.75
C ALA A 83 5.51 20.21 7.87
N LYS A 84 5.91 20.52 9.10
CA LYS A 84 5.65 19.68 10.29
C LYS A 84 4.16 19.46 10.59
N ARG A 85 3.26 20.30 10.08
CA ARG A 85 1.81 20.12 10.27
C ARG A 85 1.19 19.10 9.32
N ARG A 86 1.90 18.62 8.30
CA ARG A 86 1.42 17.53 7.42
C ARG A 86 1.75 16.20 8.07
N ASN A 87 0.73 15.51 8.58
CA ASN A 87 0.88 14.20 9.19
C ASN A 87 0.73 13.11 8.13
N ILE A 88 1.85 12.44 7.81
CA ILE A 88 1.86 11.34 6.84
C ILE A 88 1.13 10.12 7.40
N ASP A 89 1.13 9.95 8.73
CA ASP A 89 0.51 8.81 9.39
C ASP A 89 -1.01 8.79 9.16
N ASP A 90 -1.66 9.96 9.11
CA ASP A 90 -3.10 10.08 8.80
C ASP A 90 -3.40 9.73 7.32
N GLU A 91 -2.46 10.01 6.41
CA GLU A 91 -2.64 9.71 4.98
C GLU A 91 -2.49 8.21 4.70
N VAL A 92 -1.65 7.49 5.46
CA VAL A 92 -1.40 6.06 5.29
C VAL A 92 -2.24 5.16 6.19
N ALA A 93 -2.85 5.70 7.25
CA ALA A 93 -3.65 4.94 8.21
C ALA A 93 -4.70 4.01 7.55
N PRO A 94 -5.50 4.44 6.56
CA PRO A 94 -6.46 3.53 5.91
C PRO A 94 -5.79 2.39 5.13
N ALA A 95 -4.63 2.63 4.53
CA ALA A 95 -3.88 1.60 3.82
C ALA A 95 -3.24 0.60 4.80
N VAL A 96 -2.80 1.09 5.96
CA VAL A 96 -2.30 0.28 7.07
C VAL A 96 -3.42 -0.60 7.64
N GLU A 97 -4.60 -0.03 7.89
CA GLU A 97 -5.76 -0.78 8.40
C GLU A 97 -6.20 -1.91 7.44
N VAL A 98 -6.28 -1.62 6.13
CA VAL A 98 -6.61 -2.66 5.12
C VAL A 98 -5.54 -3.75 5.07
N ARG A 99 -4.26 -3.39 5.17
CA ARG A 99 -3.17 -4.38 5.23
C ARG A 99 -3.29 -5.25 6.48
N ASP A 100 -3.54 -4.64 7.64
CA ASP A 100 -3.59 -5.35 8.92
C ASP A 100 -4.79 -6.30 8.97
N MET A 101 -5.93 -5.92 8.39
CA MET A 101 -7.09 -6.81 8.20
C MET A 101 -6.75 -7.99 7.29
N ALA A 102 -6.07 -7.76 6.16
CA ALA A 102 -5.64 -8.82 5.27
C ALA A 102 -4.61 -9.77 5.91
N ILE A 103 -3.75 -9.27 6.81
CA ILE A 103 -2.81 -10.11 7.58
C ILE A 103 -3.58 -10.97 8.57
N ALA A 104 -4.55 -10.40 9.29
CA ALA A 104 -5.38 -11.13 10.23
C ALA A 104 -6.17 -12.27 9.55
N ASP A 105 -6.76 -12.01 8.37
CA ASP A 105 -7.47 -13.04 7.60
C ASP A 105 -6.54 -14.22 7.23
N ILE A 106 -5.28 -13.94 6.87
CA ILE A 106 -4.29 -14.99 6.57
C ILE A 106 -3.91 -15.77 7.83
N GLU A 107 -3.78 -15.10 8.98
CA GLU A 107 -3.50 -15.75 10.25
C GLU A 107 -4.62 -16.72 10.64
N ASP A 108 -5.89 -16.30 10.50
CA ASP A 108 -7.05 -17.14 10.76
C ASP A 108 -7.10 -18.37 9.83
N GLU A 109 -6.88 -18.18 8.52
CA GLU A 109 -6.81 -19.28 7.55
C GLU A 109 -5.67 -20.27 7.88
N LEU A 110 -4.50 -19.77 8.30
CA LEU A 110 -3.37 -20.62 8.69
C LEU A 110 -3.66 -21.42 9.95
N GLU A 111 -4.33 -20.83 10.95
CA GLU A 111 -4.73 -21.55 12.15
C GLU A 111 -5.70 -22.70 11.82
N GLU A 112 -6.70 -22.44 10.97
CA GLU A 112 -7.65 -23.46 10.51
C GLU A 112 -6.94 -24.60 9.77
N MET A 113 -6.04 -24.27 8.83
CA MET A 113 -5.23 -25.27 8.12
C MET A 113 -4.36 -26.12 9.07
N THR A 114 -3.77 -25.52 10.11
CA THR A 114 -2.98 -26.27 11.10
C THR A 114 -3.84 -27.17 11.98
N ALA A 115 -5.08 -26.76 12.28
CA ALA A 115 -6.05 -27.57 13.01
C ALA A 115 -6.47 -28.80 12.19
N GLU A 116 -6.83 -28.60 10.91
CA GLU A 116 -7.16 -29.69 9.99
C GLU A 116 -5.99 -30.66 9.80
N ALA A 117 -4.77 -30.14 9.64
CA ALA A 117 -3.58 -30.97 9.51
C ALA A 117 -3.33 -31.83 10.76
N LYS A 118 -3.53 -31.28 11.97
CA LYS A 118 -3.42 -32.04 13.22
C LYS A 118 -4.50 -33.12 13.32
N GLU A 119 -5.72 -32.84 12.89
CA GLU A 119 -6.82 -33.80 12.89
C GLU A 119 -6.53 -34.97 11.93
N VAL A 120 -6.03 -34.68 10.73
CA VAL A 120 -5.56 -35.70 9.76
C VAL A 120 -4.44 -36.55 10.35
N VAL A 121 -3.44 -35.92 10.99
CA VAL A 121 -2.34 -36.65 11.63
C VAL A 121 -2.84 -37.55 12.78
N GLN A 122 -3.78 -37.08 13.59
CA GLN A 122 -4.38 -37.88 14.66
C GLN A 122 -5.20 -39.05 14.09
N ALA A 123 -5.95 -38.84 13.00
CA ALA A 123 -6.69 -39.90 12.32
C ALA A 123 -5.76 -40.97 11.74
N VAL A 124 -4.62 -40.58 11.16
CA VAL A 124 -3.60 -41.53 10.68
C VAL A 124 -2.92 -42.26 11.83
N LYS A 125 -2.60 -41.56 12.92
CA LYS A 125 -1.95 -42.14 14.09
C LYS A 125 -2.86 -43.13 14.82
N SER A 126 -4.16 -42.87 14.88
CA SER A 126 -5.15 -43.77 15.51
C SER A 126 -5.32 -45.08 14.72
N ILE A 127 -5.22 -45.04 13.39
CA ILE A 127 -5.15 -46.21 12.51
C ILE A 127 -3.90 -47.04 12.83
N GLY A 128 -2.74 -46.40 13.04
CA GLY A 128 -1.47 -47.07 13.37
C GLY A 128 -1.40 -47.62 14.80
N SER A 129 -2.03 -46.95 15.78
CA SER A 129 -2.02 -47.37 17.19
C SER A 129 -3.02 -48.49 17.51
N ASN A 130 -3.94 -48.82 16.61
CA ASN A 130 -4.91 -49.89 16.82
C ASN A 130 -4.98 -50.88 15.62
N PRO A 131 -3.87 -51.58 15.29
CA PRO A 131 -3.81 -52.48 14.13
C PRO A 131 -4.68 -53.74 14.25
N LEU A 132 -5.29 -53.99 15.41
CA LEU A 132 -6.12 -55.17 15.71
C LEU A 132 -7.61 -54.83 15.95
N GLY A 133 -7.98 -53.56 15.96
CA GLY A 133 -9.36 -53.11 16.11
C GLY A 133 -10.08 -53.00 14.76
N SER A 134 -10.42 -54.15 14.17
CA SER A 134 -11.39 -54.41 13.08
C SER A 134 -11.32 -53.63 11.73
N ALA A 135 -10.71 -52.45 11.65
CA ALA A 135 -10.70 -51.63 10.43
C ALA A 135 -9.49 -51.91 9.51
N ALA A 136 -8.33 -52.25 10.08
CA ALA A 136 -7.13 -52.57 9.30
C ALA A 136 -7.34 -53.81 8.39
N THR A 137 -8.13 -54.79 8.85
CA THR A 137 -8.47 -56.01 8.09
C THR A 137 -9.37 -55.72 6.87
N LEU A 138 -10.13 -54.62 6.88
CA LEU A 138 -11.01 -54.20 5.79
C LEU A 138 -10.32 -53.31 4.76
N LEU A 139 -9.22 -52.64 5.14
CA LEU A 139 -8.45 -51.76 4.25
C LEU A 139 -7.40 -52.51 3.42
N VAL A 140 -6.90 -53.66 3.88
CA VAL A 140 -5.98 -54.53 3.11
C VAL A 140 -6.53 -54.90 1.72
N PRO A 141 -7.80 -55.33 1.56
CA PRO A 141 -8.34 -55.61 0.22
C PRO A 141 -8.41 -54.37 -0.67
N LEU A 142 -8.72 -53.18 -0.13
CA LEU A 142 -8.82 -51.93 -0.89
C LEU A 142 -7.45 -51.43 -1.35
N ILE A 143 -6.43 -51.54 -0.51
CA ILE A 143 -5.05 -51.20 -0.85
C ILE A 143 -4.54 -52.14 -1.97
N ASN A 144 -4.83 -53.45 -1.88
CA ASN A 144 -4.51 -54.39 -2.95
C ASN A 144 -5.25 -54.09 -4.27
N LEU A 145 -6.50 -53.62 -4.20
CA LEU A 145 -7.29 -53.21 -5.37
C LEU A 145 -6.71 -51.96 -6.04
N LEU A 146 -6.23 -51.00 -5.24
CA LEU A 146 -5.62 -49.76 -5.73
C LEU A 146 -4.22 -50.00 -6.33
N ILE A 147 -3.44 -50.90 -5.73
CA ILE A 147 -2.13 -51.33 -6.26
C ILE A 147 -2.31 -52.12 -7.57
N LYS A 148 -3.30 -53.03 -7.62
CA LYS A 148 -3.59 -53.81 -8.83
C LYS A 148 -4.14 -52.94 -9.98
N SER A 149 -4.97 -51.94 -9.67
CA SER A 149 -5.46 -50.96 -10.66
C SER A 149 -4.35 -50.10 -11.27
N ARG A 150 -3.24 -49.89 -10.56
CA ARG A 150 -2.08 -49.14 -11.09
C ARG A 150 -1.12 -50.05 -11.88
N SER A 151 -1.13 -51.36 -11.65
CA SER A 151 -0.26 -52.31 -12.35
C SER A 151 -0.79 -52.76 -13.72
N ASP A 152 -2.04 -52.41 -14.07
CA ASP A 152 -2.70 -52.77 -15.33
C ASP A 152 -2.75 -51.59 -16.34
N LYS A 153 -1.85 -50.62 -16.17
CA LYS A 153 -1.55 -49.56 -17.16
C LYS A 153 -0.09 -49.63 -17.58
#